data_AF-A0A662F6D2-F1
#
_entry.id   AF-A0A662F6D2-F1
#
_cell.length_a   1.000
_cell.length_b   1.000
_cell.length_c   1.000
_cell.angle_alpha   90.00
_cell.angle_beta   90.00
_cell.angle_gamma   90.00
#
_symmetry.space_group_name_H-M   'P 1'
#
loop_
_entity.id
_entity.type
_entity.pdbx_description
1 polymer ?
#
loop_
_entity_poly.entity_id
_entity_poly.type
_entity_poly.pdbx_seq_one_letter_code
_entity_poly.pdbx_strand_id
1 'polypeptide(L)'
;VSVDLLFRDDELSKSKVFEWALVNQLKAEFFWRDPYKNEVDIIIADKKILPIEIKYGKIDFGGLLKFMEKFKVNEGVVISLKKEEKKKINKKSIYIVPAFKFLLKFKYTNLK
;
A
#
# COMPACT_ATOMS: atom_id res chain seq x y z
N VAL A 1 -30.01 6.25 19.46
CA VAL A 1 -29.47 5.54 18.28
C VAL A 1 -28.51 4.48 18.80
N SER A 2 -28.63 3.22 18.38
CA SER A 2 -27.69 2.17 18.86
C SER A 2 -26.26 2.54 18.45
N VAL A 3 -25.31 2.37 19.37
CA VAL A 3 -23.88 2.56 19.10
C VAL A 3 -23.42 1.67 17.94
N ASP A 4 -23.98 0.47 17.80
CA ASP A 4 -23.68 -0.45 16.69
C ASP A 4 -24.04 0.14 15.32
N LEU A 5 -25.13 0.90 15.23
CA LEU A 5 -25.55 1.57 13.99
C LEU A 5 -24.61 2.73 13.63
N LEU A 6 -23.98 3.35 14.62
CA LEU A 6 -23.05 4.47 14.42
C LEU A 6 -21.68 4.00 13.89
N PHE A 7 -21.22 2.81 14.31
CA PHE A 7 -19.91 2.26 13.92
C PHE A 7 -19.96 1.30 12.73
N ARG A 8 -21.15 0.86 12.30
CA ARG A 8 -21.31 -0.07 11.17
C ARG A 8 -20.68 0.45 9.86
N ASP A 9 -20.71 1.76 9.67
CA ASP A 9 -20.26 2.44 8.44
C ASP A 9 -19.12 3.44 8.68
N ASP A 10 -18.24 3.15 9.65
CA ASP A 10 -17.03 3.95 9.86
C ASP A 10 -15.91 3.56 8.86
N GLU A 11 -15.99 4.14 7.66
CA GLU A 11 -15.00 3.92 6.60
C GLU A 11 -13.58 4.37 7.00
N LEU A 12 -13.45 5.36 7.90
CA LEU A 12 -12.15 5.80 8.39
C LEU A 12 -11.50 4.72 9.25
N SER A 13 -12.25 4.17 10.22
CA SER A 13 -11.75 3.07 11.05
C SER A 13 -11.46 1.82 10.22
N LYS A 14 -12.33 1.46 9.27
CA LYS A 14 -12.08 0.34 8.34
C LYS A 14 -10.79 0.54 7.55
N SER A 15 -10.56 1.75 7.02
CA SER A 15 -9.33 2.09 6.30
C SER A 15 -8.10 1.94 7.19
N LYS A 16 -8.17 2.40 8.44
CA LYS A 16 -7.04 2.32 9.38
C LYS A 16 -6.75 0.90 9.83
N VAL A 17 -7.77 0.10 10.12
CA VAL A 17 -7.60 -1.33 10.42
C VAL A 17 -7.01 -2.07 9.23
N PHE A 18 -7.47 -1.78 8.01
CA PHE A 18 -6.95 -2.39 6.79
C PHE A 18 -5.47 -2.07 6.55
N GLU A 19 -5.09 -0.80 6.68
CA GLU A 19 -3.69 -0.33 6.61
C GLU A 19 -2.82 -1.04 7.65
N TRP A 20 -3.22 -0.98 8.92
CA TRP A 20 -2.46 -1.60 10.01
C TRP A 20 -2.35 -3.11 9.90
N ALA A 21 -3.40 -3.80 9.42
CA ALA A 21 -3.33 -5.23 9.19
C ALA A 21 -2.25 -5.57 8.16
N LEU A 22 -2.16 -4.81 7.07
CA LEU A 22 -1.16 -5.04 6.02
C LEU A 22 0.25 -4.69 6.47
N VAL A 23 0.44 -3.56 7.18
CA VAL A 23 1.73 -3.16 7.78
C VAL A 23 2.27 -4.28 8.69
N ASN A 24 1.43 -4.79 9.58
CA ASN A 24 1.81 -5.87 10.49
C ASN A 24 2.11 -7.18 9.77
N GLN A 25 1.27 -7.57 8.81
CA GLN A 25 1.50 -8.80 8.04
C GLN A 25 2.79 -8.72 7.23
N LEU A 26 3.10 -7.55 6.67
CA LEU A 26 4.32 -7.31 5.92
C LEU A 26 5.59 -7.24 6.76
N LYS A 27 5.46 -7.16 8.10
CA LYS A 27 6.56 -6.86 9.02
C LYS A 27 7.33 -5.63 8.54
N ALA A 28 6.60 -4.57 8.17
CA ALA A 28 7.20 -3.40 7.56
C ALA A 28 8.24 -2.75 8.47
N GLU A 29 9.47 -2.60 7.97
CA GLU A 29 10.59 -2.02 8.71
C GLU A 29 10.83 -0.55 8.35
N PHE A 30 10.51 -0.16 7.12
CA PHE A 30 10.84 1.16 6.58
C PHE A 30 9.61 1.89 6.05
N PHE A 31 9.57 3.18 6.34
CA PHE A 31 8.52 4.13 5.99
C PHE A 31 9.18 5.38 5.40
N TRP A 32 8.46 6.16 4.59
CA TRP A 32 9.00 7.42 4.08
C TRP A 32 8.00 8.54 4.09
N ARG A 33 8.50 9.73 4.45
CA ARG A 33 7.80 11.00 4.37
C ARG A 33 8.77 12.10 3.98
N ASP A 34 8.33 13.04 3.16
CA ASP A 34 9.08 14.27 2.85
C ASP A 34 8.50 15.53 3.53
N PRO A 35 9.22 16.68 3.49
CA PRO A 35 8.72 17.94 4.06
C PRO A 35 7.42 18.46 3.44
N TYR A 36 7.08 18.02 2.23
CA TYR A 36 5.83 18.38 1.54
C TYR A 36 4.68 17.44 1.88
N LYS A 37 4.87 16.54 2.86
CA LYS A 37 3.90 15.54 3.32
C LYS A 37 3.55 14.50 2.24
N ASN A 38 4.43 14.28 1.26
CA ASN A 38 4.33 13.08 0.45
C ASN A 38 4.78 11.90 1.31
N GLU A 39 4.04 10.80 1.25
CA GLU A 39 4.26 9.62 2.06
C GLU A 39 4.29 8.36 1.18
N VAL A 40 4.97 7.33 1.67
CA VAL A 40 4.88 5.94 1.22
C VAL A 40 4.77 5.08 2.46
N ASP A 41 3.72 4.27 2.53
CA ASP A 41 3.38 3.49 3.73
C ASP A 41 4.44 2.44 4.06
N ILE A 42 5.03 1.77 3.07
CA ILE A 42 6.01 0.71 3.30
C ILE A 42 7.08 0.74 2.23
N ILE A 43 8.33 0.53 2.64
CA ILE A 43 9.46 0.31 1.73
C ILE A 43 10.06 -1.06 2.02
N ILE A 44 10.10 -1.91 1.00
CA ILE A 44 10.90 -3.13 1.04
C ILE A 44 12.28 -2.80 0.47
N ALA A 45 13.32 -2.96 1.29
CA ALA A 45 14.71 -2.63 0.96
C ALA A 45 15.63 -3.85 1.10
N ASP A 46 15.26 -4.97 0.48
CA ASP A 46 16.12 -6.15 0.35
C ASP A 46 16.97 -6.02 -0.94
N LYS A 47 16.79 -6.90 -1.94
CA LYS A 47 17.58 -6.86 -3.19
C LYS A 47 17.32 -5.63 -4.06
N LYS A 48 16.12 -5.06 -3.98
CA LYS A 48 15.68 -3.87 -4.73
C LYS A 48 14.75 -3.06 -3.86
N ILE A 49 14.82 -1.73 -3.99
CA ILE A 49 13.89 -0.81 -3.33
C ILE A 49 12.53 -0.95 -4.01
N LEU A 50 11.51 -1.35 -3.25
CA LEU A 50 10.13 -1.43 -3.70
C LEU A 50 9.23 -0.60 -2.76
N PRO A 51 8.74 0.57 -3.21
CA PRO A 51 7.76 1.34 -2.46
C PRO A 51 6.36 0.73 -2.61
N ILE A 52 5.63 0.69 -1.51
CA ILE A 52 4.29 0.14 -1.39
C ILE A 52 3.39 1.16 -0.72
N GLU A 53 2.22 1.37 -1.32
CA GLU A 53 1.13 2.19 -0.77
C GLU A 53 -0.08 1.30 -0.50
N ILE A 54 -0.81 1.55 0.58
CA ILE A 54 -2.04 0.85 0.94
C ILE A 54 -3.24 1.78 0.73
N LYS A 55 -4.22 1.32 -0.06
CA LYS A 55 -5.43 2.12 -0.36
C LYS A 55 -6.69 1.30 -0.12
N TYR A 56 -7.45 1.68 0.91
CA TYR A 56 -8.77 1.12 1.18
C TYR A 56 -9.84 1.67 0.21
N GLY A 57 -9.80 2.99 -0.05
CA GLY A 57 -10.75 3.68 -0.91
C GLY A 57 -10.16 4.11 -2.26
N LYS A 58 -10.30 5.41 -2.58
CA LYS A 58 -9.80 6.00 -3.83
C LYS A 58 -8.29 5.76 -3.94
N ILE A 59 -7.86 5.33 -5.12
CA ILE A 59 -6.45 5.13 -5.44
C ILE A 59 -5.91 6.40 -6.08
N ASP A 60 -4.91 6.98 -5.45
CA ASP A 60 -4.03 7.99 -6.00
C ASP A 60 -2.57 7.48 -5.98
N PHE A 61 -1.69 8.13 -6.74
CA PHE A 61 -0.28 7.72 -6.86
C PHE A 61 0.68 8.85 -6.49
N GLY A 62 0.21 9.90 -5.80
CA GLY A 62 0.98 11.13 -5.61
C GLY A 62 2.29 10.87 -4.85
N GLY A 63 2.17 10.37 -3.62
CA GLY A 63 3.31 10.04 -2.77
C GLY A 63 4.23 8.97 -3.39
N LEU A 64 3.61 7.89 -3.90
CA LEU A 64 4.32 6.81 -4.59
C LEU A 64 5.17 7.31 -5.77
N LEU A 65 4.60 8.13 -6.67
CA LEU A 65 5.33 8.64 -7.83
C LEU A 65 6.47 9.57 -7.43
N LYS A 66 6.29 10.39 -6.38
CA LYS A 66 7.32 11.28 -5.83
C LYS A 66 8.48 10.50 -5.22
N PHE A 67 8.18 9.46 -4.45
CA PHE A 67 9.21 8.54 -3.96
C PHE A 67 10.00 7.92 -5.13
N MET A 68 9.27 7.35 -6.10
CA MET A 68 9.88 6.69 -7.26
C MET A 68 10.78 7.64 -8.07
N GLU A 69 10.38 8.91 -8.22
CA GLU A 69 11.20 9.97 -8.83
C GLU A 69 12.48 10.20 -8.02
N LYS A 70 12.34 10.46 -6.72
CA LYS A 70 13.45 10.81 -5.82
C LYS A 70 14.52 9.72 -5.76
N PHE A 71 14.10 8.46 -5.66
CA PHE A 71 14.99 7.32 -5.49
C PHE A 71 15.28 6.57 -6.79
N LYS A 72 14.83 7.10 -7.94
CA LYS A 72 15.05 6.53 -9.28
C LYS A 72 14.58 5.07 -9.40
N VAL A 73 13.42 4.76 -8.80
CA VAL A 73 12.80 3.43 -8.84
C VAL A 73 11.76 3.38 -9.96
N ASN A 74 11.76 2.29 -10.74
CA ASN A 74 10.87 2.14 -11.89
C ASN A 74 9.59 1.36 -11.59
N GLU A 75 9.51 0.68 -10.45
CA GLU A 75 8.37 -0.14 -10.06
C GLU A 75 7.84 0.26 -8.67
N GLY A 76 6.52 0.28 -8.53
CA GLY A 76 5.84 0.53 -7.26
C GLY A 76 4.58 -0.31 -7.15
N VAL A 77 4.10 -0.53 -5.93
CA VAL A 77 2.92 -1.34 -5.66
C VAL A 77 1.88 -0.52 -4.92
N VAL A 78 0.62 -0.69 -5.28
CA VAL A 78 -0.51 -0.27 -4.46
C VAL A 78 -1.27 -1.51 -4.03
N ILE A 79 -1.34 -1.77 -2.73
CA ILE A 79 -2.23 -2.79 -2.18
C ILE A 79 -3.60 -2.15 -2.02
N SER A 80 -4.54 -2.57 -2.85
CA SER A 80 -5.91 -2.06 -2.80
C SER A 80 -6.84 -3.04 -2.08
N LEU A 81 -8.01 -2.57 -1.64
CA LEU A 81 -9.00 -3.46 -1.04
C LEU A 81 -9.44 -4.60 -1.99
N LYS A 82 -9.71 -4.28 -3.27
CA LYS A 82 -10.29 -5.24 -4.23
C LYS A 82 -9.77 -5.13 -5.66
N LYS A 83 -9.13 -4.03 -6.03
CA LYS A 83 -8.79 -3.71 -7.42
C LYS A 83 -7.48 -4.39 -7.84
N GLU A 84 -7.49 -4.94 -9.05
CA GLU A 84 -6.29 -5.46 -9.71
C GLU A 84 -6.10 -4.73 -11.04
N GLU A 85 -4.94 -4.12 -11.24
CA GLU A 85 -4.62 -3.39 -12.47
C GLU A 85 -3.10 -3.16 -12.56
N LYS A 86 -2.57 -3.02 -13.78
CA LYS A 86 -1.22 -2.49 -14.00
C LYS A 86 -1.32 -1.15 -14.73
N LYS A 87 -0.70 -0.11 -14.15
CA LYS A 87 -0.61 1.21 -14.77
C LYS A 87 0.82 1.53 -15.17
N LYS A 88 0.98 2.19 -16.31
CA LYS A 88 2.27 2.75 -16.75
C LYS A 88 2.16 4.26 -16.78
N ILE A 89 2.98 4.95 -15.98
CA ILE A 89 2.97 6.41 -15.84
C ILE A 89 4.40 6.90 -15.96
N ASN A 90 4.72 7.77 -16.92
CA ASN A 90 6.06 8.34 -17.09
C ASN A 90 7.18 7.29 -17.10
N LYS A 91 7.01 6.20 -17.86
CA LYS A 91 7.91 5.03 -17.92
C LYS A 91 8.01 4.17 -16.65
N LYS A 92 7.37 4.58 -15.54
CA LYS A 92 7.23 3.80 -14.30
C LYS A 92 6.09 2.80 -14.42
N SER A 93 6.22 1.64 -13.79
CA SER A 93 5.16 0.64 -13.68
C SER A 93 4.61 0.62 -12.25
N ILE A 94 3.29 0.77 -12.12
CA ILE A 94 2.58 0.65 -10.84
C ILE A 94 1.68 -0.57 -10.91
N TYR A 95 1.86 -1.48 -9.97
CA TYR A 95 1.06 -2.70 -9.83
C TYR A 95 0.03 -2.48 -8.72
N ILE A 96 -1.24 -2.47 -9.09
CA ILE A 96 -2.35 -2.41 -8.14
C ILE A 96 -2.79 -3.84 -7.88
N VAL A 97 -2.65 -4.29 -6.64
CA VAL A 97 -2.88 -5.68 -6.24
C VAL A 97 -3.96 -5.72 -5.16
N PRO A 98 -4.98 -6.58 -5.27
CA PRO A 98 -5.95 -6.77 -4.20
C PRO A 98 -5.29 -7.36 -2.95
N ALA A 99 -5.64 -6.86 -1.77
CA ALA A 99 -5.07 -7.31 -0.50
C ALA A 99 -5.22 -8.81 -0.27
N PHE A 100 -6.36 -9.42 -0.63
CA PHE A 100 -6.53 -10.86 -0.47
C PHE A 100 -5.49 -11.65 -1.27
N LYS A 101 -5.19 -11.23 -2.50
CA LYS A 101 -4.21 -11.88 -3.37
C LYS A 101 -2.80 -11.67 -2.85
N PHE A 102 -2.52 -10.48 -2.34
CA PHE A 102 -1.26 -10.14 -1.71
C PHE A 102 -0.98 -11.00 -0.47
N LEU A 103 -1.93 -11.06 0.46
CA LEU A 103 -1.84 -11.81 1.72
C LEU A 103 -1.73 -13.32 1.49
N LEU A 104 -2.46 -13.86 0.50
CA LEU A 104 -2.34 -15.28 0.14
C LEU A 104 -0.93 -15.61 -0.35
N LYS A 105 -0.36 -14.79 -1.25
CA LYS A 105 1.00 -15.02 -1.77
C LYS A 105 2.08 -14.85 -0.70
N PHE A 106 1.94 -13.85 0.18
CA PHE A 106 2.91 -13.58 1.24
C PHE A 106 3.12 -14.79 2.17
N LYS A 107 2.03 -15.52 2.50
CA LYS A 107 2.13 -16.71 3.35
C LYS A 107 2.94 -17.85 2.73
N TYR A 108 2.83 -18.09 1.42
CA TYR A 108 3.54 -19.19 0.77
C TYR A 108 5.04 -18.92 0.56
N THR A 109 5.45 -17.64 0.49
CA THR A 109 6.87 -17.27 0.38
C THR A 109 7.61 -17.45 1.70
N ASN A 110 6.93 -17.28 2.85
CA ASN A 110 7.52 -17.41 4.19
C ASN A 110 7.43 -18.84 4.79
N LEU A 111 6.89 -19.81 4.04
CA LEU A 111 6.83 -21.23 4.42
C LEU A 111 7.90 -22.08 3.69
N LYS A 112 8.86 -21.44 3.02
CA LYS A 112 9.99 -22.10 2.35
C LYS A 112 11.31 -21.74 3.01
#